data_AF-A0ABD2NMZ6-F1
#
_entry.id   AF-A0ABD2NMZ6-F1
#
_cell.length_a   1.000
_cell.length_b   1.000
_cell.length_c   1.000
_cell.angle_alpha   90.00
_cell.angle_beta   90.00
_cell.angle_gamma   90.00
#
_symmetry.space_group_name_H-M   'P 1'
#
loop_
_entity.id
_entity.type
_entity.pdbx_description
1 polymer ?
#
loop_
_entity_poly.entity_id
_entity_poly.type
_entity_poly.pdbx_seq_one_letter_code
_entity_poly.pdbx_strand_id
1 'polypeptide(L)'
;HRQFYNRLSVCISLAKKNLEKEISSSKDKKYICSTLNTKVSIPSVRDNVGNLSTDNNTSASTFVDTFSKAFSREPVGPLPKISTRRNQNTISDVTISPELVGAAIKGLKSNSSPGLDGISVK
;
A
#
# COMPACT_ATOMS: atom_id res chain seq x y z
N HIS A 1 31.17 -4.92 16.47
CA HIS A 1 30.15 -5.25 15.44
C HIS A 1 28.79 -4.56 15.64
N ARG A 2 28.10 -4.76 16.78
CA ARG A 2 26.74 -4.23 17.01
C ARG A 2 26.63 -2.69 16.99
N GLN A 3 27.63 -1.98 17.53
CA GLN A 3 27.65 -0.51 17.52
C GLN A 3 27.81 0.09 16.12
N PHE A 4 28.60 -0.54 15.24
CA PHE A 4 28.76 -0.11 13.85
C PHE A 4 27.46 -0.30 13.07
N TYR A 5 26.80 -1.46 13.22
CA TYR A 5 25.50 -1.73 12.61
C TYR A 5 24.43 -0.73 13.06
N ASN A 6 24.35 -0.43 14.36
CA ASN A 6 23.40 0.55 14.88
C ASN A 6 23.66 1.96 14.31
N ARG A 7 24.93 2.38 14.24
CA ARG A 7 25.31 3.66 13.63
C ARG A 7 24.96 3.72 12.14
N LEU A 8 25.25 2.65 11.39
CA LEU A 8 24.93 2.56 9.96
C LEU A 8 23.41 2.61 9.73
N SER A 9 22.63 1.89 10.53
CA SER A 9 21.16 1.90 10.44
C SER A 9 20.58 3.30 10.70
N VAL A 10 21.13 4.03 11.68
CA VAL A 10 20.73 5.42 11.95
C VAL A 10 21.11 6.32 10.77
N CYS A 11 22.33 6.22 10.25
CA CYS A 11 22.78 7.01 9.10
C CYS A 11 21.90 6.76 7.86
N ILE A 12 21.56 5.51 7.56
CA ILE A 12 20.68 5.16 6.44
C ILE A 12 19.28 5.75 6.64
N SER A 13 18.72 5.63 7.85
CA SER A 13 17.39 6.16 8.15
C SER A 13 17.34 7.68 8.04
N LEU A 14 18.40 8.36 8.49
CA LEU A 14 18.53 9.81 8.44
C LEU A 14 18.75 10.31 7.01
N ALA A 15 19.55 9.60 6.22
CA ALA A 15 19.74 9.89 4.80
C ALA A 15 18.44 9.73 4.00
N LYS A 16 17.66 8.67 4.26
CA LYS A 16 16.33 8.48 3.64
C LYS A 16 15.38 9.62 3.97
N LYS A 17 15.29 9.99 5.25
CA LYS A 17 14.43 11.09 5.71
C LYS A 17 14.80 12.43 5.05
N ASN A 18 16.10 12.71 4.90
CA ASN A 18 16.57 13.92 4.26
C ASN A 18 16.25 13.94 2.76
N LEU A 19 16.46 12.81 2.08
CA LEU A 19 16.12 12.64 0.66
C LEU A 19 14.61 12.83 0.41
N GLU A 20 13.76 12.22 1.24
CA GLU A 20 12.30 12.40 1.17
C GLU A 20 11.88 13.85 1.37
N LYS A 21 12.51 14.55 2.32
CA LYS A 21 12.27 15.98 2.57
C LYS A 21 12.66 16.82 1.35
N GLU A 22 13.83 16.55 0.77
CA GLU A 22 14.33 17.23 -0.43
C GLU A 22 13.40 17.01 -1.64
N ILE A 23 12.98 15.76 -1.89
CA ILE A 23 12.01 15.41 -2.94
C ILE A 23 10.66 16.09 -2.68
N SER A 24 10.19 16.16 -1.43
CA SER A 24 8.92 16.82 -1.09
C SER A 24 8.94 18.32 -1.39
N SER A 25 10.11 18.95 -1.27
CA SER A 25 10.34 20.37 -1.53
C SER A 25 10.64 20.67 -3.00
N SER A 26 11.04 19.66 -3.78
CA SER A 26 11.33 19.82 -5.20
C SER A 26 10.05 19.95 -6.02
N LYS A 27 10.11 20.74 -7.10
CA LYS A 27 8.99 20.92 -8.03
C LYS A 27 8.77 19.67 -8.91
N ASP A 28 9.79 18.84 -9.08
CA ASP A 28 9.77 17.62 -9.90
C ASP A 28 9.39 16.39 -9.07
N LYS A 29 8.08 16.24 -8.81
CA LYS A 29 7.51 15.06 -8.15
C LYS A 29 7.43 13.82 -9.05
N LYS A 30 8.10 13.84 -10.21
CA LYS A 30 8.08 12.76 -11.22
C LYS A 30 8.44 11.40 -10.65
N TYR A 31 9.42 11.32 -9.73
CA TYR A 31 9.86 10.08 -9.11
C TYR A 31 8.77 9.40 -8.26
N ILE A 32 7.97 10.20 -7.55
CA ILE A 32 6.84 9.70 -6.75
C ILE A 32 5.75 9.18 -7.69
N CYS A 33 5.44 9.93 -8.75
CA CYS A 33 4.44 9.51 -9.74
C CYS A 33 4.90 8.29 -10.55
N SER A 34 6.20 8.09 -10.79
CA SER A 34 6.72 6.97 -11.59
C SER A 34 6.76 5.63 -10.84
N THR A 35 6.73 5.65 -9.51
CA THR A 35 6.68 4.44 -8.68
C THR A 35 5.25 4.00 -8.35
N LEU A 36 4.27 4.88 -8.56
CA LEU A 36 2.86 4.56 -8.45
C LEU A 36 2.38 3.93 -9.75
N ASN A 37 2.16 2.61 -9.75
CA ASN A 37 1.52 1.88 -10.87
C ASN A 37 0.06 2.31 -11.12
N THR A 38 -0.47 3.25 -10.34
CA THR A 38 -1.84 3.76 -10.44
C THR A 38 -1.84 5.28 -10.54
N LYS A 39 -2.67 5.84 -11.41
CA LYS A 39 -2.90 7.29 -11.46
C LYS A 39 -3.53 7.71 -10.14
N VAL A 40 -2.76 8.38 -9.28
CA VAL A 40 -3.30 8.99 -8.07
C VAL A 40 -4.07 10.25 -8.48
N SER A 41 -5.40 10.11 -8.52
CA SER A 41 -6.33 11.22 -8.73
C SER A 41 -6.99 11.53 -7.39
N ILE A 42 -6.98 12.81 -7.00
CA ILE A 42 -7.78 13.29 -5.87
C ILE A 42 -9.23 13.35 -6.37
N PRO A 43 -10.17 12.63 -5.75
CA PRO A 43 -11.56 12.64 -6.19
C PRO A 43 -12.18 14.02 -5.93
N SER A 44 -12.96 14.51 -6.90
CA SER A 44 -13.77 15.71 -6.71
C SER A 44 -14.87 15.43 -5.69
N VAL A 45 -14.86 16.18 -4.60
CA VAL A 45 -15.86 16.09 -3.54
C VAL A 45 -16.87 17.23 -3.64
N ARG A 46 -18.04 17.07 -3.01
CA ARG A 46 -18.99 18.17 -2.87
C ARG A 46 -18.76 18.88 -1.55
N ASP A 47 -18.81 20.21 -1.59
CA ASP A 47 -18.76 21.05 -0.40
C ASP A 47 -20.06 20.92 0.42
N ASN A 48 -20.09 21.58 1.59
CA ASN A 48 -21.25 21.60 2.48
C ASN A 48 -22.48 22.30 1.87
N VAL A 49 -22.33 23.00 0.74
CA VAL A 49 -23.38 23.73 0.01
C VAL A 49 -23.87 22.94 -1.21
N GLY A 50 -23.22 21.81 -1.52
CA GLY A 50 -23.54 20.92 -2.64
C GLY A 50 -22.78 21.21 -3.94
N ASN A 51 -21.86 22.18 -3.95
CA ASN A 51 -21.03 22.49 -5.12
C ASN A 51 -19.88 21.49 -5.24
N LEU A 52 -19.52 21.13 -6.48
CA LEU A 52 -18.39 20.26 -6.74
C LEU A 52 -17.07 21.04 -6.63
N SER A 53 -16.10 20.50 -5.89
CA SER A 53 -14.76 21.06 -5.79
C SER A 53 -14.08 21.08 -7.16
N THR A 54 -13.60 22.26 -7.55
CA THR A 54 -12.95 22.51 -8.85
C THR A 54 -11.43 22.36 -8.79
N ASP A 55 -10.85 22.27 -7.59
CA ASP A 55 -9.42 22.16 -7.36
C ASP A 55 -9.08 21.21 -6.20
N ASN A 56 -7.82 20.80 -6.15
CA ASN A 56 -7.32 19.85 -5.17
C ASN A 56 -7.29 20.43 -3.75
N ASN A 57 -7.05 21.75 -3.60
CA ASN A 57 -6.97 22.36 -2.28
C ASN A 57 -8.35 22.47 -1.65
N THR A 58 -9.38 22.88 -2.41
CA THR A 58 -10.75 22.90 -1.91
C THR A 58 -11.26 21.50 -1.55
N SER A 59 -10.89 20.49 -2.34
CA SER A 59 -11.20 19.09 -2.02
C SER A 59 -10.56 18.67 -0.70
N ALA A 60 -9.27 18.97 -0.50
CA ALA A 60 -8.55 18.65 0.73
C ALA A 60 -9.15 19.36 1.95
N SER A 61 -9.46 20.66 1.86
CA SER A 61 -10.10 21.41 2.94
C SER A 61 -11.47 20.82 3.31
N THR A 62 -12.27 20.45 2.30
CA THR A 62 -13.59 19.83 2.53
C THR A 62 -13.47 18.48 3.26
N PHE A 63 -12.45 17.68 2.92
CA PHE A 63 -12.16 16.44 3.66
C PHE A 63 -11.78 16.70 5.11
N VAL A 64 -10.92 17.68 5.37
CA VAL A 64 -10.50 18.06 6.73
C VAL A 64 -11.69 18.51 7.56
N ASP A 65 -12.55 19.36 7.00
CA ASP A 65 -13.75 19.85 7.68
C ASP A 65 -14.73 18.72 7.99
N THR A 66 -14.96 17.82 7.04
CA THR A 66 -15.86 16.67 7.20
C THR A 66 -15.33 15.71 8.26
N PHE A 67 -14.03 15.42 8.23
CA PHE A 67 -13.38 14.55 9.20
C PHE A 67 -13.43 15.14 10.61
N SER A 68 -13.16 16.43 10.75
CA SER A 68 -13.21 17.13 12.04
C SER A 68 -14.61 17.13 12.65
N LYS A 69 -15.66 17.21 11.83
CA LYS A 69 -17.06 17.09 12.29
C LYS A 69 -17.39 15.67 12.75
N ALA A 70 -16.96 14.66 12.02
CA ALA A 70 -17.29 13.26 12.29
C ALA A 70 -16.48 12.64 13.45
N PHE A 71 -15.25 13.11 13.67
CA PHE A 71 -14.29 12.49 14.59
C PHE A 71 -13.70 13.49 15.59
N SER A 72 -14.55 14.33 16.19
CA SER A 72 -14.13 15.34 17.17
C SER A 72 -13.74 14.76 18.54
N ARG A 73 -14.31 13.61 18.93
CA ARG A 73 -14.01 12.92 20.17
C ARG A 73 -14.22 11.42 20.02
N GLU A 74 -13.21 10.63 20.34
CA GLU A 74 -13.35 9.18 20.39
C GLU A 74 -14.43 8.82 21.43
N PRO A 75 -15.43 8.00 21.08
CA PRO A 75 -16.49 7.64 22.00
C PRO A 75 -15.89 6.92 23.22
N VAL A 76 -16.29 7.36 24.41
CA VAL A 76 -15.86 6.74 25.67
C VAL A 76 -16.53 5.38 25.78
N GLY A 77 -15.75 4.31 25.71
CA GLY A 77 -16.27 2.95 25.80
C GLY A 77 -15.28 1.91 25.30
N PRO A 78 -15.60 0.62 25.46
CA PRO A 78 -14.80 -0.45 24.89
C PRO A 78 -14.83 -0.37 23.36
N LEU A 79 -13.68 -0.61 22.73
CA LEU A 79 -13.61 -0.75 21.27
C LEU A 79 -14.64 -1.78 20.78
N PRO A 80 -15.27 -1.57 19.61
CA PRO A 80 -16.18 -2.54 19.05
C PRO A 80 -15.49 -3.89 18.92
N LYS A 81 -16.12 -4.94 19.46
CA LYS A 81 -15.60 -6.31 19.32
C LYS A 81 -15.66 -6.68 17.84
N ILE A 82 -14.49 -6.83 17.23
CA ILE A 82 -14.36 -7.36 15.88
C ILE A 82 -14.86 -8.81 15.94
N SER A 83 -16.06 -9.06 15.43
CA SER A 83 -16.73 -10.36 15.51
C SER A 83 -16.17 -11.40 14.53
N THR A 84 -15.31 -10.97 13.60
CA THR A 84 -14.82 -11.82 12.51
C THR A 84 -13.30 -11.74 12.39
N ARG A 85 -12.64 -12.90 12.38
CA ARG A 85 -11.30 -12.99 11.79
C ARG A 85 -11.46 -12.61 10.31
N ARG A 86 -10.70 -11.61 9.85
CA ARG A 86 -10.74 -11.09 8.47
C ARG A 86 -10.60 -12.20 7.42
N ASN A 87 -9.91 -13.29 7.76
CA ASN A 87 -9.89 -14.54 7.01
C ASN A 87 -10.28 -15.69 7.94
N GLN A 88 -11.33 -16.43 7.55
CA GLN A 88 -11.63 -17.74 8.13
C GLN A 88 -10.80 -18.85 7.48
N ASN A 89 -10.30 -18.59 6.26
CA ASN A 89 -9.49 -19.53 5.50
C ASN A 89 -8.14 -19.73 6.18
N THR A 90 -7.82 -20.98 6.44
CA THR A 90 -6.54 -21.49 6.90
C THR A 90 -5.85 -22.23 5.75
N ILE A 91 -4.56 -22.53 5.89
CA ILE A 91 -3.82 -23.34 4.90
C ILE A 91 -4.49 -24.72 4.74
N SER A 92 -5.19 -25.20 5.77
CA SER A 92 -5.97 -26.44 5.75
C SER A 92 -7.19 -26.40 4.83
N ASP A 93 -7.67 -25.21 4.45
CA ASP A 93 -8.80 -25.04 3.53
C ASP A 93 -8.37 -25.05 2.05
N VAL A 94 -7.06 -25.20 1.78
CA VAL A 94 -6.50 -25.29 0.43
C VAL A 94 -6.36 -26.76 0.05
N THR A 95 -7.21 -27.23 -0.86
CA THR A 95 -7.06 -28.56 -1.46
C THR A 95 -5.89 -28.55 -2.44
N ILE A 96 -4.76 -29.13 -2.05
CA ILE A 96 -3.62 -29.35 -2.95
C ILE A 96 -3.81 -30.72 -3.62
N SER A 97 -4.10 -30.74 -4.92
CA SER A 97 -4.19 -31.97 -5.70
C SER A 97 -3.07 -32.05 -6.75
N PRO A 98 -2.65 -33.26 -7.16
CA PRO A 98 -1.67 -33.43 -8.23
C PRO A 98 -2.09 -32.75 -9.54
N GLU A 99 -3.39 -32.72 -9.82
CA GLU A 99 -3.96 -32.08 -11.02
C GLU A 99 -3.78 -30.56 -10.99
N LEU A 100 -4.06 -29.92 -9.85
CA LEU A 100 -3.87 -28.47 -9.66
C LEU A 100 -2.39 -28.08 -9.77
N VAL A 101 -1.50 -28.89 -9.19
CA VAL A 101 -0.06 -28.70 -9.30
C VAL A 101 0.39 -28.85 -10.75
N GLY A 102 -0.09 -29.88 -11.46
CA GLY A 102 0.22 -30.10 -12.88
C GLY A 102 -0.26 -28.96 -13.78
N ALA A 103 -1.47 -28.43 -13.55
CA ALA A 103 -1.99 -27.28 -14.27
C ALA A 103 -1.15 -26.01 -14.02
N ALA A 104 -0.74 -25.78 -12.77
CA ALA A 104 0.12 -24.65 -12.42
C ALA A 104 1.50 -24.76 -13.09
N ILE A 105 2.11 -25.96 -13.08
CA ILE A 105 3.40 -26.21 -13.76
C ILE A 105 3.27 -25.95 -15.26
N LYS A 106 2.19 -26.42 -15.92
CA LYS A 106 1.95 -26.17 -17.35
C LYS A 106 1.77 -24.69 -17.69
N GLY A 107 1.28 -23.89 -16.73
CA GLY A 107 1.11 -22.44 -16.89
C GLY A 107 2.41 -21.64 -16.71
N LEU A 108 3.52 -22.27 -16.31
CA LEU A 108 4.80 -21.58 -16.17
C LEU A 108 5.35 -21.21 -17.54
N LYS A 109 5.89 -19.99 -17.64
CA LYS A 109 6.58 -19.54 -18.85
C LYS A 109 7.94 -20.23 -18.94
N SER A 110 8.16 -21.01 -20.00
CA SER A 110 9.41 -21.74 -20.26
C SER A 110 10.66 -20.87 -20.28
N ASN A 111 10.50 -19.59 -20.64
CA ASN A 111 11.58 -18.61 -20.74
C ASN A 111 11.78 -17.74 -19.48
N SER A 112 10.93 -17.86 -18.46
CA SER A 112 10.89 -16.86 -17.37
C SER A 112 11.58 -17.29 -16.08
N SER A 113 11.92 -18.57 -15.88
CA SER A 113 12.76 -19.09 -14.79
C SER A 113 12.76 -20.62 -14.83
N PRO A 114 13.59 -21.29 -15.66
CA PRO A 114 13.90 -22.68 -15.39
C PRO A 114 14.71 -22.69 -14.08
N GLY A 115 14.15 -23.29 -13.03
CA GLY A 115 14.91 -23.59 -11.83
C GLY A 115 16.06 -24.54 -12.16
N LEU A 116 17.00 -24.71 -11.22
CA LEU A 116 18.07 -25.70 -11.32
C LEU A 116 17.56 -27.15 -11.19
N ASP A 117 16.25 -27.34 -11.01
CA ASP A 117 15.55 -28.61 -10.90
C ASP A 117 15.27 -29.29 -12.26
N GLY A 118 15.53 -28.58 -13.37
CA GLY A 118 15.34 -29.12 -14.72
C GLY A 118 13.88 -29.30 -15.12
N ILE A 119 12.94 -28.76 -14.35
CA ILE A 119 11.51 -28.81 -14.65
C ILE A 119 11.20 -27.67 -15.62
N SER A 120 11.28 -27.99 -16.91
CA SER A 120 10.82 -27.10 -17.98
C SER A 120 9.44 -27.52 -18.47
N VAL A 121 8.60 -26.53 -18.77
CA VAL A 121 7.31 -26.76 -19.43
C VAL A 121 7.61 -27.22 -20.86
N LYS A 122 7.30 -28.48 -21.16
CA LYS A 122 7.26 -28.99 -22.53
C LYS A 122 6.00 -28.53 -23.24
#